data_AF-A0A7W0Q0M4-F1
#
_entry.id   AF-A0A7W0Q0M4-F1
#
_cell.length_a   1.000
_cell.length_b   1.000
_cell.length_c   1.000
_cell.angle_alpha   90.00
_cell.angle_beta   90.00
_cell.angle_gamma   90.00
#
_symmetry.space_group_name_H-M   'P 1'
#
loop_
_entity.id
_entity.type
_entity.pdbx_description
1 polymer ?
#
loop_
_entity_poly.entity_id
_entity_poly.type
_entity_poly.pdbx_seq_one_letter_code
_entity_poly.pdbx_strand_id
1 'polypeptide(L)' 'MNRTTVLVELIVVLTLMRSLLVAGRVVPPSCARCGVQLERRALGEPVCRCGF' A
#
# COMPACT_ATOMS: atom_id res chain seq x y z
N MET A 1 -6.15 -20.58 -19.91
CA MET A 1 -5.54 -19.67 -18.91
C MET A 1 -5.99 -20.12 -17.52
N ASN A 2 -5.08 -20.50 -16.63
CA ASN A 2 -5.46 -20.98 -15.31
C ASN A 2 -5.93 -19.79 -14.44
N ARG A 3 -7.02 -19.94 -13.67
CA ARG A 3 -7.57 -18.83 -12.87
C ARG A 3 -6.57 -18.37 -11.80
N THR A 4 -5.79 -19.30 -11.26
CA THR A 4 -4.76 -19.00 -10.26
C THR A 4 -3.61 -18.17 -10.84
N THR A 5 -3.14 -18.48 -12.05
CA THR A 5 -2.05 -17.70 -12.68
C THR A 5 -2.48 -16.25 -12.95
N VAL A 6 -3.72 -16.06 -13.40
CA VAL A 6 -4.27 -14.69 -13.61
C VAL A 6 -4.37 -13.92 -12.29
N LEU A 7 -4.76 -14.58 -11.20
CA LEU A 7 -4.80 -13.95 -9.88
C LEU A 7 -3.42 -13.52 -9.41
N VAL A 8 -2.40 -14.37 -9.56
CA VAL A 8 -1.03 -14.04 -9.15
C VAL A 8 -0.49 -12.86 -9.96
N GLU A 9 -0.64 -12.91 -11.29
CA GLU A 9 -0.23 -11.81 -12.19
C GLU A 9 -0.87 -10.47 -11.77
N LEU A 10 -2.18 -10.50 -11.49
CA LEU A 10 -2.92 -9.30 -11.11
C LEU A 10 -2.46 -8.74 -9.74
N ILE A 11 -2.20 -9.62 -8.76
CA ILE A 11 -1.67 -9.21 -7.45
C ILE A 11 -0.29 -8.56 -7.61
N VAL A 12 0.58 -9.14 -8.43
CA VAL A 12 1.92 -8.60 -8.70
C VAL A 12 1.82 -7.22 -9.33
N VAL A 13 1.03 -7.07 -10.40
CA VAL A 13 0.83 -5.78 -11.09
C VAL A 13 0.29 -4.71 -10.15
N LEU A 14 -0.74 -5.03 -9.36
CA LEU A 14 -1.32 -4.08 -8.40
C LEU A 14 -0.32 -3.66 -7.32
N THR A 15 0.50 -4.59 -6.83
CA THR A 15 1.52 -4.30 -5.82
C THR A 15 2.62 -3.40 -6.39
N LEU A 16 3.06 -3.64 -7.63
CA LEU A 16 4.06 -2.84 -8.32
C LEU A 16 3.56 -1.41 -8.61
N MET A 17 2.32 -1.29 -9.10
CA MET A 17 1.71 0.02 -9.32
C MET A 17 1.61 0.81 -8.01
N ARG A 18 1.21 0.16 -6.91
CA ARG A 18 1.13 0.81 -5.60
C ARG A 18 2.51 1.26 -5.10
N SER A 19 3.55 0.45 -5.26
CA SER A 19 4.91 0.83 -4.82
C SER A 19 5.42 2.04 -5.61
N LEU A 20 5.18 2.09 -6.92
CA LEU A 20 5.51 3.24 -7.78
C LEU A 20 4.75 4.50 -7.37
N LEU A 21 3.45 4.39 -7.09
CA LEU A 21 2.64 5.52 -6.63
C LEU A 21 3.10 6.06 -5.27
N VAL A 22 3.54 5.18 -4.37
CA VAL A 22 4.12 5.57 -3.07
C VAL A 22 5.48 6.23 -3.27
N ALA A 23 6.35 5.67 -4.11
CA ALA A 23 7.67 6.24 -4.44
C ALA A 23 7.54 7.63 -5.09
N GLY A 24 6.57 7.80 -6.00
CA GLY A 24 6.23 9.08 -6.61
C GLY A 24 5.47 10.05 -5.69
N ARG A 25 5.26 9.70 -4.41
CA ARG A 25 4.51 10.47 -3.39
C ARG A 25 3.04 10.76 -3.73
N VAL A 26 2.52 10.20 -4.83
CA VAL A 26 1.12 10.32 -5.26
C VAL A 26 0.18 9.76 -4.20
N VAL A 27 0.53 8.61 -3.61
CA VAL A 27 -0.22 7.97 -2.53
C VAL A 27 0.66 7.86 -1.29
N PRO A 28 0.14 8.08 -0.07
CA PRO A 28 0.91 7.90 1.14
C PRO A 28 1.26 6.43 1.40
N PRO A 29 2.45 6.16 1.97
CA PRO A 29 2.76 4.84 2.50
C PRO A 29 1.74 4.51 3.59
N SER A 30 1.06 3.38 3.45
CA SER A 30 -0.04 2.95 4.32
C SER A 30 0.17 1.49 4.73
N CYS A 31 -0.25 1.16 5.95
CA CYS A 31 -0.11 -0.19 6.47
C CYS A 31 -1.06 -1.14 5.74
N ALA A 32 -0.56 -2.30 5.32
CA ALA A 32 -1.37 -3.33 4.68
C ALA A 32 -2.46 -3.92 5.61
N ARG A 33 -2.33 -3.75 6.93
CA ARG A 33 -3.27 -4.28 7.93
C ARG A 33 -4.38 -3.31 8.30
N CYS A 34 -4.02 -2.08 8.67
CA CYS A 34 -4.98 -1.07 9.14
C CYS A 34 -5.42 -0.07 8.06
N GLY A 35 -4.72 0.00 6.92
CA GLY A 35 -4.95 1.01 5.88
C GLY A 35 -4.52 2.44 6.25
N VAL A 36 -4.19 2.71 7.51
CA VAL A 36 -3.73 4.02 8.00
C VAL A 36 -2.31 4.31 7.52
N GLN A 37 -2.00 5.59 7.31
CA GLN A 37 -0.68 6.06 6.89
C GLN A 37 0.40 5.63 7.89
N LEU A 38 1.55 5.19 7.37
CA LEU A 38 2.73 4.82 8.17
C LEU A 38 3.49 6.06 8.66
N GLU A 39 3.39 7.15 7.93
CA GLU A 39 4.09 8.41 8.19
C GLU A 39 3.06 9.54 8.25
N ARG A 40 3.33 10.55 9.09
CA ARG A 40 2.46 11.72 9.24
C ARG A 40 2.80 12.75 8.16
N ARG A 41 1.81 13.22 7.38
CA ARG A 41 2.02 14.28 6.36
C ARG A 41 1.73 15.67 6.92
N ALA A 42 0.72 15.81 7.77
CA ALA A 42 0.48 17.01 8.56
C ALA A 42 0.30 16.70 10.05
N LEU A 43 0.44 17.75 10.86
CA LEU A 43 0.46 17.65 12.31
C LEU A 43 -0.94 17.30 12.82
N GLY A 44 -1.07 16.14 13.48
CA GLY A 44 -2.34 15.64 14.02
C GLY A 44 -2.92 14.42 13.29
N GLU A 45 -2.46 14.08 12.09
CA GLU A 45 -2.98 12.89 11.39
C GLU A 45 -2.77 11.58 12.16
N PRO A 46 -3.72 10.64 12.09
CA PRO A 46 -3.53 9.30 12.66
C PRO A 46 -2.42 8.56 11.91
N VAL A 47 -1.48 8.00 12.67
CA VAL A 47 -0.42 7.11 12.18
C VAL A 47 -0.78 5.68 12.56
N CYS A 48 -0.52 4.72 11.67
CA CYS A 48 -0.79 3.31 11.98
C CYS A 48 0.02 2.87 13.20
N ARG A 49 -0.63 2.10 14.07
CA ARG A 49 -0.03 1.50 15.28
C ARG A 49 0.00 -0.03 15.23
N CYS A 50 -0.17 -0.60 14.04
CA CYS A 50 -0.09 -2.05 13.85
C CYS A 50 1.37 -2.49 13.98
N GLY A 51 1.80 -2.82 15.19
CA GLY A 51 3.14 -3.31 15.49
C GLY A 51 4.01 -2.36 16.31
N PHE A 52 3.44 -1.72 17.35
CA PHE A 52 4.24 -1.42 18.55
C PHE A 52 4.12 -2.61 19.51
#